data_AF-A0A960PDS0-F1
#
_entry.id   AF-A0A960PDS0-F1
#
_cell.length_a   1.000
_cell.length_b   1.000
_cell.length_c   1.000
_cell.angle_alpha   90.00
_cell.angle_beta   90.00
_cell.angle_gamma   90.00
#
_symmetry.space_group_name_H-M   'P 1'
#
loop_
_entity.id
_entity.type
_entity.pdbx_description
1 polymer ?
#
loop_
_entity_poly.entity_id
_entity_poly.type
_entity_poly.pdbx_seq_one_letter_code
_entity_poly.pdbx_strand_id
1 'polypeptide(L)'
;MKKCPKCGTMYSDQTLAFCLADGTVLIEDEHSAQTEVFSRGISDAPTENFFPAKTDAGNFETTDTKVRSTRDIRTSGVSPFWMIATFGLIGIVLASGLIGAILWMGSAEQSAAENAGKEMRNDSNNTEIAGSANSDLNSSAANLNVSNRSGSAPKPPAADPNAAKTYKVTGVKSDDVLYIRQIPGNLKSYVDKIPPDGRGIRIVGGSKKLGKTLWVLIEYSGKRGWVNKGYLTGE
;
A
#
# COMPACT_ATOMS: atom_id res chain seq x y z
N MET A 1 -9.95 15.47 25.57
CA MET A 1 -8.48 15.34 25.46
C MET A 1 -8.19 14.05 24.71
N LYS A 2 -7.09 13.98 23.96
CA LYS A 2 -6.71 12.79 23.19
C LYS A 2 -5.55 12.07 23.86
N LYS A 3 -5.54 10.74 23.87
CA LYS A 3 -4.52 9.92 24.54
C LYS A 3 -3.83 8.98 23.56
N CYS A 4 -2.52 8.89 23.66
CA CYS A 4 -1.75 7.90 22.90
C CYS A 4 -1.83 6.52 23.60
N PRO A 5 -2.27 5.44 22.92
CA PRO A 5 -2.36 4.12 23.53
C PRO A 5 -1.00 3.47 23.82
N LYS A 6 0.08 3.97 23.20
CA LYS A 6 1.43 3.42 23.34
C LYS A 6 2.18 4.00 24.53
N CYS A 7 2.26 5.33 24.61
CA CYS A 7 3.03 6.02 25.65
C CYS A 7 2.16 6.63 26.75
N GLY A 8 0.83 6.66 26.58
CA GLY A 8 -0.10 7.22 27.57
C GLY A 8 -0.10 8.75 27.64
N THR A 9 0.70 9.45 26.83
CA THR A 9 0.71 10.91 26.77
C THR A 9 -0.65 11.45 26.34
N MET A 10 -1.12 12.47 27.05
CA MET A 10 -2.37 13.17 26.74
C MET A 10 -2.07 14.49 26.05
N TYR A 11 -2.88 14.79 25.04
CA TYR A 11 -2.81 16.01 24.24
C TYR A 11 -4.13 16.78 24.38
N SER A 12 -4.03 18.09 24.62
CA SER A 12 -5.18 19.01 24.69
C SER A 12 -5.62 19.51 23.32
N ASP A 13 -4.74 19.46 22.31
CA ASP A 13 -5.02 19.90 20.94
C ASP A 13 -5.95 18.91 20.22
N GLN A 14 -7.13 19.40 19.82
CA GLN A 14 -8.14 18.60 19.11
C GLN A 14 -7.75 18.30 17.66
N THR A 15 -6.92 19.15 17.04
CA THR A 15 -6.50 19.00 15.65
C THR A 15 -5.40 17.94 15.48
N LEU A 16 -4.76 17.54 16.58
CA LEU A 16 -3.73 16.52 16.58
C LEU A 16 -4.33 15.12 16.40
N ALA A 17 -4.01 14.46 15.29
CA ALA A 17 -4.46 13.10 15.00
C ALA A 17 -3.43 12.02 15.40
N PHE A 18 -2.16 12.40 15.57
CA PHE A 18 -1.05 11.48 15.81
C PHE A 18 -0.19 11.95 16.98
N CYS A 19 0.35 11.01 17.74
CA CYS A 19 1.28 11.24 18.83
C CYS A 19 2.60 11.81 18.30
N LEU A 20 3.12 12.86 18.94
CA LEU A 20 4.35 13.52 18.51
C LEU A 20 5.62 12.70 18.79
N ALA A 21 5.56 11.75 19.71
CA ALA A 21 6.71 10.92 20.09
C ALA A 21 6.92 9.75 19.14
N ASP A 22 5.83 9.10 18.71
CA ASP A 22 5.90 7.80 17.99
C ASP A 22 5.03 7.73 16.74
N GLY A 23 4.24 8.77 16.43
CA GLY A 23 3.34 8.81 15.28
C GLY A 23 2.09 7.92 15.41
N THR A 24 1.83 7.34 16.58
CA THR A 24 0.64 6.50 16.81
C THR A 24 -0.63 7.35 16.77
N VAL A 25 -1.70 6.83 16.16
CA VAL A 25 -3.01 7.51 16.13
C VAL A 25 -3.52 7.72 17.55
N LEU A 26 -3.93 8.95 17.86
CA LEU A 26 -4.49 9.27 19.17
C LEU A 26 -5.96 8.86 19.24
N ILE A 27 -6.39 8.39 20.40
CA ILE A 27 -7.78 8.00 20.68
C ILE A 27 -8.40 9.09 21.55
N GLU A 28 -9.65 9.46 21.27
CA GLU A 28 -10.42 10.35 22.12
C GLU A 28 -10.87 9.57 23.36
N ASP A 29 -10.46 10.02 24.55
CA ASP A 29 -10.98 9.45 25.78
C ASP A 29 -12.44 9.93 25.94
N GLU A 30 -13.39 9.08 25.55
CA GLU A 30 -14.84 9.26 25.72
C GLU A 30 -15.27 9.09 27.20
N HIS A 31 -14.56 9.72 28.13
CA HIS A 31 -14.95 9.68 29.53
C HIS A 31 -15.99 10.78 29.86
N SER A 32 -17.23 10.30 29.93
CA SER A 32 -18.28 10.69 30.87
C SER A 32 -19.15 11.90 30.53
N ALA A 33 -19.99 11.72 29.51
CA ALA A 33 -21.42 11.94 29.72
C ALA A 33 -22.12 10.59 29.59
N GLN A 34 -22.48 9.98 30.72
CA GLN A 34 -23.41 8.85 30.73
C GLN A 34 -24.67 9.33 30.02
N THR A 35 -24.92 8.83 28.81
CA THR A 35 -26.20 9.03 28.15
C THR A 35 -27.11 7.95 28.72
N GLU A 36 -27.91 8.31 29.73
CA GLU A 36 -28.99 7.45 30.18
C GLU A 36 -29.91 7.18 28.98
N VAL A 37 -30.08 5.90 28.67
CA VAL A 37 -31.05 5.43 27.68
C VAL A 37 -32.43 5.69 28.26
N PHE A 38 -33.01 6.84 27.90
CA PHE A 38 -34.41 7.13 28.18
C PHE A 38 -35.27 6.31 27.21
N SER A 39 -35.60 5.09 27.61
CA SER A 39 -36.65 4.27 26.99
C SER A 39 -38.00 4.98 27.19
N ARG A 40 -38.33 5.93 26.31
CA ARG A 40 -39.67 6.52 26.26
C ARG A 40 -40.56 5.59 25.45
N GLY A 41 -41.53 5.01 26.15
CA GLY A 41 -42.55 4.16 25.59
C GLY A 41 -43.30 4.81 24.43
N ILE A 42 -43.80 3.91 23.59
CA ILE A 42 -44.78 4.15 22.55
C ILE A 42 -46.05 4.70 23.21
N SER A 43 -46.41 5.93 22.86
CA SER A 43 -47.79 6.41 22.97
C SER A 43 -48.02 7.56 21.99
N ASP A 44 -48.75 7.20 20.94
CA ASP A 44 -49.76 7.97 20.22
C ASP A 44 -49.44 9.33 19.59
N ALA A 45 -49.86 9.41 18.31
CA ALA A 45 -49.95 10.61 17.49
C ALA A 45 -50.79 11.71 18.15
N PRO A 46 -50.57 12.96 17.73
CA PRO A 46 -51.63 13.60 16.96
C PRO A 46 -51.13 14.35 15.73
N THR A 47 -51.89 14.17 14.66
CA THR A 47 -52.03 15.05 13.50
C THR A 47 -52.07 16.53 13.90
N GLU A 48 -51.16 17.36 13.38
CA GLU A 48 -51.47 18.76 13.13
C GLU A 48 -50.83 19.28 11.83
N ASN A 49 -51.67 20.00 11.12
CA ASN A 49 -51.46 20.63 9.83
C ASN A 49 -50.53 21.84 9.97
N PHE A 50 -49.50 21.93 9.11
CA PHE A 50 -48.86 23.22 8.83
C PHE A 50 -48.78 23.46 7.31
N PHE A 51 -49.34 24.61 6.94
CA PHE A 51 -49.55 25.16 5.61
C PHE A 51 -48.23 25.54 4.88
N PRO A 52 -48.29 25.70 3.54
CA PRO A 52 -47.11 25.91 2.70
C PRO A 52 -46.66 27.38 2.70
N ALA A 53 -45.39 27.61 3.03
CA ALA A 53 -44.74 28.91 2.83
C ALA A 53 -44.11 28.97 1.43
N LYS A 54 -44.66 29.86 0.63
CA LYS A 54 -44.23 30.26 -0.73
C LYS A 54 -43.30 31.46 -0.59
N THR A 55 -42.08 31.36 -1.10
CA THR A 55 -41.14 32.46 -1.49
C THR A 55 -39.81 31.80 -1.88
N ASP A 56 -39.05 32.21 -2.89
CA ASP A 56 -39.33 32.90 -4.14
C ASP A 56 -38.15 32.59 -5.07
N ALA A 57 -38.36 32.83 -6.36
CA ALA A 57 -37.50 32.49 -7.48
C ALA A 57 -36.04 33.00 -7.37
N GLY A 58 -35.10 32.07 -7.54
CA GLY A 58 -33.72 32.33 -7.95
C GLY A 58 -33.42 31.47 -9.18
N ASN A 59 -33.33 32.12 -10.34
CA ASN A 59 -33.04 31.55 -11.65
C ASN A 59 -31.91 30.50 -11.63
N PHE A 60 -32.24 29.25 -11.95
CA PHE A 60 -31.30 28.36 -12.62
C PHE A 60 -31.93 27.90 -13.94
N GLU A 61 -31.41 28.48 -15.01
CA GLU A 61 -31.78 28.24 -16.39
C GLU A 61 -31.62 26.75 -16.71
N THR A 62 -32.75 26.04 -16.68
CA THR A 62 -32.83 24.66 -17.11
C THR A 62 -32.97 24.68 -18.63
N THR A 63 -31.83 24.64 -19.33
CA THR A 63 -31.84 24.21 -20.74
C THR A 63 -32.34 22.78 -20.80
N ASP A 64 -33.60 22.66 -21.20
CA ASP A 64 -34.31 21.46 -21.60
C ASP A 64 -33.52 20.74 -22.71
N THR A 65 -32.61 19.86 -22.29
CA THR A 65 -32.06 18.85 -23.18
C THR A 65 -32.87 17.59 -22.96
N LYS A 66 -33.86 17.42 -23.83
CA LYS A 66 -34.55 16.17 -24.12
C LYS A 66 -33.55 15.03 -24.31
N VAL A 67 -33.15 14.35 -23.24
CA VAL A 67 -32.34 13.13 -23.30
C VAL A 67 -33.27 11.99 -23.71
N ARG A 68 -33.43 11.91 -25.02
CA ARG A 68 -33.93 10.76 -25.76
C ARG A 68 -32.93 9.60 -25.58
N SER A 69 -33.49 8.40 -25.47
CA SER A 69 -32.84 7.12 -25.77
C SER A 69 -31.98 6.52 -24.66
N THR A 70 -32.56 5.49 -24.04
CA THR A 70 -31.90 4.24 -23.68
C THR A 70 -30.56 4.05 -24.41
N ARG A 71 -29.44 4.20 -23.69
CA ARG A 71 -28.17 3.64 -24.16
C ARG A 71 -28.18 2.18 -23.78
N ASP A 72 -28.20 1.34 -24.81
CA ASP A 72 -27.92 -0.07 -24.76
C ASP A 72 -26.71 -0.36 -23.87
N ILE A 73 -26.92 -1.22 -22.88
CA ILE A 73 -25.84 -1.96 -22.24
C ILE A 73 -25.30 -2.90 -23.32
N ARG A 74 -24.28 -2.43 -24.04
CA ARG A 74 -23.50 -3.24 -24.97
C ARG A 74 -22.63 -4.18 -24.13
N THR A 75 -23.24 -5.27 -23.65
CA THR A 75 -22.50 -6.42 -23.14
C THR A 75 -21.57 -6.87 -24.26
N SER A 76 -20.26 -6.81 -24.01
CA SER A 76 -19.25 -7.25 -24.96
C SER A 76 -19.42 -8.76 -25.15
N GLY A 77 -20.13 -9.14 -26.21
CA GLY A 77 -20.27 -10.53 -26.63
C GLY A 77 -18.90 -11.14 -26.83
N VAL A 78 -18.62 -12.19 -26.07
CA VAL A 78 -17.44 -13.04 -26.27
C VAL A 78 -17.54 -13.60 -27.69
N SER A 79 -16.60 -13.22 -28.56
CA SER A 79 -16.56 -13.69 -29.94
C SER A 79 -16.45 -15.24 -29.96
N PRO A 80 -17.22 -15.94 -30.81
CA PRO A 80 -17.19 -17.41 -30.90
C PRO A 80 -15.80 -18.02 -31.15
N PHE A 81 -14.87 -17.24 -31.71
CA PHE A 81 -13.49 -17.65 -31.94
C PHE A 81 -12.69 -17.94 -30.65
N TRP A 82 -13.04 -17.35 -29.50
CA TRP A 82 -12.30 -17.60 -28.26
C TRP A 82 -12.61 -18.98 -27.65
N MET A 83 -13.79 -19.54 -27.93
CA MET A 83 -14.15 -20.89 -27.48
C MET A 83 -13.45 -21.99 -28.28
N ILE A 84 -13.09 -21.77 -29.55
CA ILE A 84 -12.41 -22.80 -30.37
C ILE A 84 -10.94 -22.96 -29.95
N ALA A 85 -10.28 -21.87 -29.54
CA ALA A 85 -8.88 -21.89 -29.14
C ALA A 85 -8.61 -22.65 -27.82
N THR A 86 -9.57 -22.67 -26.88
CA THR A 86 -9.43 -23.39 -25.61
C THR A 86 -9.64 -24.89 -25.76
N PHE A 87 -10.62 -25.33 -26.57
CA PHE A 87 -10.82 -26.76 -26.84
C PHE A 87 -9.68 -27.37 -27.69
N GLY A 88 -9.10 -26.61 -28.62
CA GLY A 88 -7.95 -27.07 -29.42
C GLY A 88 -6.71 -27.39 -28.58
N LEU A 89 -6.39 -26.55 -27.58
CA LEU A 89 -5.24 -26.76 -26.70
C LEU A 89 -5.43 -27.96 -25.74
N ILE A 90 -6.65 -28.16 -25.22
CA ILE A 90 -6.95 -29.29 -24.34
C ILE A 90 -6.85 -30.63 -25.10
N GLY A 91 -7.29 -30.67 -26.37
CA GLY A 91 -7.12 -31.85 -27.22
C GLY A 91 -5.66 -32.22 -27.49
N ILE A 92 -4.79 -31.22 -27.72
CA ILE A 92 -3.34 -31.44 -27.94
C ILE A 92 -2.64 -31.92 -26.66
N VAL A 93 -3.03 -31.46 -25.48
CA VAL A 93 -2.47 -31.92 -24.19
C VAL A 93 -2.85 -33.38 -23.89
N LEU A 94 -4.07 -33.80 -24.22
CA LEU A 94 -4.49 -35.20 -24.03
C LEU A 94 -3.83 -36.16 -25.04
N ALA A 95 -3.63 -35.74 -26.29
CA ALA A 95 -2.93 -36.56 -27.29
C ALA A 95 -1.41 -36.66 -27.04
N SER A 96 -0.78 -35.57 -26.55
CA SER A 96 0.67 -35.56 -26.24
C SER A 96 1.02 -36.25 -24.91
N GLY A 97 0.07 -36.35 -23.97
CA GLY A 97 0.27 -37.05 -22.69
C GLY A 97 0.49 -38.57 -22.82
N LEU A 98 -0.08 -39.23 -23.84
CA LEU A 98 0.12 -40.67 -24.05
C LEU A 98 1.51 -41.01 -24.61
N ILE A 99 2.13 -40.11 -25.39
CA ILE A 99 3.47 -40.34 -25.96
C ILE A 99 4.55 -40.11 -24.88
N GLY A 100 4.35 -39.15 -23.97
CA GLY A 100 5.27 -38.89 -22.85
C GLY A 100 5.33 -40.02 -21.81
N ALA A 101 4.21 -40.70 -21.54
CA ALA A 101 4.16 -41.81 -20.58
C ALA A 101 4.93 -43.05 -21.05
N ILE A 102 4.99 -43.30 -22.37
CA ILE A 102 5.72 -44.44 -22.95
C ILE A 102 7.24 -44.21 -22.90
N LEU A 103 7.71 -42.95 -22.98
CA LEU A 103 9.13 -42.63 -22.83
C LEU A 103 9.59 -42.52 -21.37
N TRP A 104 8.70 -42.20 -20.43
CA TRP A 104 9.08 -42.06 -19.02
C TRP A 104 9.21 -43.41 -18.28
N MET A 105 8.54 -44.47 -18.76
CA MET A 105 8.70 -45.83 -18.20
C MET A 105 9.96 -46.58 -18.67
N GLY A 106 10.70 -46.06 -19.66
CA GLY A 106 11.95 -46.67 -20.15
C GLY A 106 13.23 -46.23 -19.40
N SER A 107 13.14 -45.35 -18.41
CA SER A 107 14.31 -44.71 -17.76
C SER A 107 14.57 -45.16 -16.32
N ALA A 108 13.95 -46.25 -15.86
CA ALA A 108 14.07 -46.74 -14.47
C ALA A 108 15.17 -47.79 -14.24
N GLU A 109 16.00 -48.13 -15.24
CA GLU A 109 17.13 -49.04 -15.07
C GLU A 109 18.42 -48.37 -15.57
N GLN A 110 19.07 -47.59 -14.68
CA GLN A 110 20.54 -47.39 -14.60
C GLN A 110 20.83 -46.19 -13.70
N SER A 111 20.93 -46.42 -12.39
CA SER A 111 21.68 -45.55 -11.48
C SER A 111 22.00 -46.32 -10.18
N ALA A 112 22.70 -47.44 -10.33
CA ALA A 112 23.39 -48.10 -9.23
C ALA A 112 24.86 -48.26 -9.62
N ALA A 113 25.65 -47.19 -9.44
CA ALA A 113 27.11 -47.22 -9.21
C ALA A 113 27.66 -45.78 -9.13
N GLU A 114 28.61 -45.58 -8.22
CA GLU A 114 29.50 -44.41 -8.04
C GLU A 114 28.82 -43.12 -7.55
N ASN A 115 29.10 -42.64 -6.33
CA ASN A 115 30.44 -42.26 -5.92
C ASN A 115 30.66 -42.41 -4.41
N ALA A 116 31.62 -43.25 -4.08
CA ALA A 116 32.34 -43.23 -2.83
C ALA A 116 33.35 -42.06 -2.84
N GLY A 117 33.52 -41.42 -1.68
CA GLY A 117 34.77 -40.75 -1.33
C GLY A 117 34.87 -39.27 -1.71
N LYS A 118 34.57 -38.39 -0.75
CA LYS A 118 35.60 -37.52 -0.18
C LYS A 118 35.11 -36.91 1.13
N GLU A 119 35.73 -37.39 2.20
CA GLU A 119 35.87 -36.68 3.46
C GLU A 119 36.33 -35.24 3.24
N MET A 120 35.67 -34.28 3.88
CA MET A 120 36.37 -33.19 4.54
C MET A 120 35.71 -32.92 5.88
N ARG A 121 36.40 -33.37 6.93
CA ARG A 121 36.37 -32.76 8.26
C ARG A 121 36.73 -31.28 8.11
N ASN A 122 35.95 -30.40 8.71
CA ASN A 122 36.58 -29.29 9.44
C ASN A 122 35.78 -28.98 10.70
N ASP A 123 36.53 -29.06 11.78
CA ASP A 123 36.16 -28.91 13.17
C ASP A 123 35.86 -27.44 13.52
N SER A 124 35.05 -27.31 14.57
CA SER A 124 35.22 -26.35 15.68
C SER A 124 35.22 -24.84 15.41
N ASN A 125 34.23 -24.16 15.99
CA ASN A 125 34.41 -23.26 17.15
C ASN A 125 33.04 -22.60 17.45
N ASN A 126 32.31 -23.07 18.45
CA ASN A 126 32.33 -22.60 19.84
C ASN A 126 32.21 -21.07 19.96
N THR A 127 31.12 -20.59 20.57
CA THR A 127 31.14 -19.66 21.73
C THR A 127 29.70 -19.46 22.22
N GLU A 128 29.33 -20.25 23.22
CA GLU A 128 28.37 -19.85 24.24
C GLU A 128 29.01 -18.75 25.09
N ILE A 129 28.34 -17.60 25.28
CA ILE A 129 28.50 -16.79 26.49
C ILE A 129 27.11 -16.31 26.91
N ALA A 130 26.65 -16.92 28.00
CA ALA A 130 25.64 -16.38 28.90
C ALA A 130 26.15 -15.12 29.60
N GLY A 131 25.26 -14.18 29.93
CA GLY A 131 25.60 -13.19 30.95
C GLY A 131 24.77 -11.92 30.96
N SER A 132 24.04 -11.77 32.05
CA SER A 132 23.80 -10.52 32.77
C SER A 132 22.60 -9.66 32.37
N ALA A 133 21.55 -9.86 33.18
CA ALA A 133 20.70 -8.81 33.70
C ALA A 133 21.49 -7.54 34.06
N ASN A 134 20.91 -6.39 33.76
CA ASN A 134 21.02 -5.18 34.58
C ASN A 134 19.69 -4.46 34.53
N SER A 135 18.95 -4.60 35.62
CA SER A 135 18.09 -3.56 36.18
C SER A 135 18.95 -2.33 36.48
N ASP A 136 18.52 -1.15 36.06
CA ASP A 136 18.69 0.05 36.88
C ASP A 136 17.66 1.12 36.48
N LEU A 137 16.81 1.41 37.45
CA LEU A 137 16.05 2.63 37.58
C LEU A 137 17.04 3.78 37.80
N ASN A 138 16.90 4.90 37.10
CA ASN A 138 17.31 6.18 37.70
C ASN A 138 16.36 7.31 37.31
N SER A 139 15.73 7.83 38.35
CA SER A 139 14.82 8.95 38.36
C SER A 139 15.56 10.28 38.20
N SER A 140 14.91 11.21 37.50
CA SER A 140 14.77 12.63 37.85
C SER A 140 15.94 13.35 38.53
N ALA A 141 16.60 14.26 37.81
CA ALA A 141 16.96 15.56 38.36
C ALA A 141 17.22 16.58 37.24
N ALA A 142 16.67 17.76 37.46
CA ALA A 142 16.71 18.93 36.61
C ALA A 142 18.13 19.37 36.23
N ASN A 143 18.30 19.89 35.01
CA ASN A 143 19.18 21.02 34.85
C ASN A 143 18.65 22.02 33.81
N LEU A 144 18.29 23.18 34.34
CA LEU A 144 18.01 24.39 33.62
C LEU A 144 19.32 24.95 33.04
N ASN A 145 19.13 25.75 31.99
CA ASN A 145 20.00 26.85 31.58
C ASN A 145 21.18 26.49 30.67
N VAL A 146 21.16 27.00 29.44
CA VAL A 146 21.92 28.21 29.07
C VAL A 146 21.70 28.50 27.58
N SER A 147 21.08 29.64 27.32
CA SER A 147 21.01 30.30 26.02
C SER A 147 22.43 30.60 25.52
N ASN A 148 22.92 29.86 24.55
CA ASN A 148 24.14 30.21 23.83
C ASN A 148 23.82 30.56 22.37
N ARG A 149 23.51 31.83 22.13
CA ARG A 149 23.46 32.43 20.80
C ARG A 149 24.89 32.75 20.38
N SER A 150 25.59 31.77 19.80
CA SER A 150 26.84 32.02 19.07
C SER A 150 26.56 31.92 17.58
N GLY A 151 26.51 33.10 16.94
CA GLY A 151 26.32 33.26 15.50
C GLY A 151 27.49 32.66 14.73
N SER A 152 27.35 31.40 14.35
CA SER A 152 28.16 30.79 13.31
C SER A 152 27.53 31.12 11.97
N ALA A 153 28.30 31.75 11.09
CA ALA A 153 27.94 31.91 9.69
C ALA A 153 27.44 30.55 9.12
N PRO A 154 26.34 30.51 8.36
CA PRO A 154 25.79 29.26 7.87
C PRO A 154 26.82 28.58 6.97
N LYS A 155 27.40 27.50 7.49
CA LYS A 155 28.17 26.53 6.70
C LYS A 155 27.30 26.20 5.47
N PRO A 156 27.78 26.37 4.23
CA PRO A 156 27.05 25.93 3.05
C PRO A 156 26.55 24.51 3.31
N PRO A 157 25.24 24.23 3.14
CA PRO A 157 24.69 22.91 3.39
C PRO A 157 25.58 21.91 2.67
N ALA A 158 26.20 21.01 3.43
CA ALA A 158 27.03 19.97 2.86
C ALA A 158 26.18 19.29 1.77
N ALA A 159 26.67 19.30 0.52
CA ALA A 159 25.98 18.67 -0.59
C ALA A 159 25.63 17.25 -0.15
N ASP A 160 24.34 16.93 -0.14
CA ASP A 160 23.84 15.66 0.34
C ASP A 160 24.56 14.54 -0.45
N PRO A 161 25.42 13.73 0.20
CA PRO A 161 26.13 12.65 -0.49
C PRO A 161 25.16 11.58 -1.04
N ASN A 162 23.88 11.70 -0.71
CA ASN A 162 22.80 10.87 -1.17
C ASN A 162 21.89 11.61 -2.15
N ALA A 163 22.48 12.31 -3.14
CA ALA A 163 21.75 12.77 -4.32
C ALA A 163 20.89 11.62 -4.84
N ALA A 164 19.60 11.67 -4.52
CA ALA A 164 18.75 10.51 -4.56
C ALA A 164 18.66 10.02 -6.00
N LYS A 165 19.12 8.80 -6.26
CA LYS A 165 19.06 8.19 -7.59
C LYS A 165 17.65 8.35 -8.13
N THR A 166 17.55 8.98 -9.30
CA THR A 166 16.29 9.15 -10.01
C THR A 166 16.09 8.03 -11.02
N TYR A 167 14.83 7.79 -11.34
CA TYR A 167 14.38 6.75 -12.24
C TYR A 167 13.41 7.34 -13.26
N LYS A 168 13.32 6.67 -14.40
CA LYS A 168 12.33 6.92 -15.45
C LYS A 168 11.47 5.70 -15.72
N VAL A 169 10.28 5.92 -16.27
CA VAL A 169 9.38 4.85 -16.71
C VAL A 169 9.96 4.15 -17.95
N THR A 170 9.80 2.84 -18.02
CA THR A 170 10.16 2.01 -19.18
C THR A 170 9.14 0.89 -19.38
N GLY A 171 8.97 0.42 -20.62
CA GLY A 171 8.11 -0.72 -20.94
C GLY A 171 6.60 -0.43 -20.90
N VAL A 172 6.20 0.83 -20.76
CA VAL A 172 4.80 1.28 -20.87
C VAL A 172 4.56 1.79 -22.29
N LYS A 173 3.44 1.40 -22.92
CA LYS A 173 3.08 1.86 -24.27
C LYS A 173 2.77 3.36 -24.26
N SER A 174 2.94 4.04 -25.40
CA SER A 174 2.73 5.49 -25.52
C SER A 174 1.29 5.95 -25.22
N ASP A 175 0.30 5.05 -25.34
CA ASP A 175 -1.12 5.27 -25.06
C ASP A 175 -1.57 4.73 -23.68
N ASP A 176 -0.63 4.27 -22.85
CA ASP A 176 -0.89 3.69 -21.53
C ASP A 176 -0.23 4.53 -20.41
N VAL A 177 -0.44 4.15 -19.15
CA VAL A 177 0.12 4.84 -17.99
C VAL A 177 0.58 3.85 -16.92
N LEU A 178 1.63 4.21 -16.20
CA LEU A 178 2.04 3.48 -14.99
C LEU A 178 1.27 4.01 -13.78
N TYR A 179 0.47 3.15 -13.15
CA TYR A 179 -0.31 3.53 -11.96
C TYR A 179 0.53 3.53 -10.69
N ILE A 180 0.46 4.62 -9.91
CA ILE A 180 0.93 4.69 -8.52
C ILE A 180 -0.17 4.16 -7.61
N ARG A 181 0.11 3.16 -6.79
CA ARG A 181 -0.91 2.47 -5.97
C ARG A 181 -0.77 2.74 -4.48
N GLN A 182 -1.88 2.69 -3.75
CA GLN A 182 -1.85 2.81 -2.28
C GLN A 182 -1.18 1.59 -1.62
N ILE A 183 -1.41 0.41 -2.18
CA ILE A 183 -0.91 -0.88 -1.68
C ILE A 183 -0.27 -1.61 -2.87
N PRO A 184 0.83 -2.35 -2.68
CA PRO A 184 1.44 -3.13 -3.75
C PRO A 184 0.48 -4.23 -4.26
N GLY A 185 0.44 -4.43 -5.57
CA GLY A 185 -0.39 -5.45 -6.24
C GLY A 185 -1.29 -4.88 -7.34
N ASN A 186 -2.10 -5.75 -7.95
CA ASN A 186 -2.90 -5.40 -9.14
C ASN A 186 -4.33 -4.91 -8.81
N LEU A 187 -4.62 -4.62 -7.54
CA LEU A 187 -5.95 -4.21 -7.08
C LEU A 187 -6.32 -2.82 -7.62
N LYS A 188 -7.61 -2.53 -7.85
CA LYS A 188 -8.11 -1.31 -8.51
C LYS A 188 -7.86 0.02 -7.76
N SER A 189 -7.19 0.03 -6.61
CA SER A 189 -6.86 1.28 -5.89
C SER A 189 -5.56 1.90 -6.42
N TYR A 190 -5.65 3.13 -6.94
CA TYR A 190 -4.51 3.94 -7.36
C TYR A 190 -4.60 5.36 -6.79
N VAL A 191 -3.43 5.94 -6.50
CA VAL A 191 -3.25 7.31 -6.01
C VAL A 191 -3.10 8.28 -7.17
N ASP A 192 -2.33 7.88 -8.19
CA ASP A 192 -1.98 8.73 -9.32
C ASP A 192 -1.50 7.92 -10.52
N LYS A 193 -1.14 8.60 -11.62
CA LYS A 193 -0.64 8.04 -12.87
C LYS A 193 0.68 8.70 -13.28
N ILE A 194 1.59 7.91 -13.84
CA ILE A 194 2.84 8.38 -14.43
C ILE A 194 2.77 8.12 -15.94
N PRO A 195 3.05 9.11 -16.80
CA PRO A 195 3.06 8.90 -18.24
C PRO A 195 4.22 7.97 -18.65
N PRO A 196 4.18 7.39 -19.86
CA PRO A 196 5.18 6.43 -20.34
C PRO A 196 6.62 6.96 -20.37
N ASP A 197 6.77 8.28 -20.51
CA ASP A 197 8.03 9.02 -20.54
C ASP A 197 8.33 9.73 -19.21
N GLY A 198 7.60 9.41 -18.14
CA GLY A 198 7.77 10.03 -16.82
C GLY A 198 9.19 9.84 -16.26
N ARG A 199 9.71 10.91 -15.64
CA ARG A 199 11.09 11.07 -15.16
C ARG A 199 11.15 11.63 -13.75
N GLY A 200 12.33 11.62 -13.13
CA GLY A 200 12.53 12.17 -11.79
C GLY A 200 11.84 11.38 -10.68
N ILE A 201 11.57 10.10 -10.91
CA ILE A 201 10.96 9.21 -9.92
C ILE A 201 12.00 8.87 -8.86
N ARG A 202 11.67 9.06 -7.59
CA ARG A 202 12.56 8.72 -6.47
C ARG A 202 12.03 7.50 -5.74
N ILE A 203 12.91 6.54 -5.43
CA ILE A 203 12.57 5.46 -4.51
C ILE A 203 12.80 6.00 -3.09
N VAL A 204 11.74 6.11 -2.30
CA VAL A 204 11.75 6.79 -0.98
C VAL A 204 11.46 5.84 0.18
N GLY A 205 11.34 4.54 -0.07
CA GLY A 205 11.09 3.57 0.98
C GLY A 205 11.40 2.14 0.57
N GLY A 206 10.84 1.20 1.32
CA GLY A 206 11.10 -0.22 1.13
C GLY A 206 10.53 -0.81 -0.15
N SER A 207 10.90 -2.06 -0.38
CA SER A 207 10.38 -2.90 -1.45
C SER A 207 9.57 -4.08 -0.90
N LYS A 208 8.52 -4.50 -1.60
CA LYS A 208 7.71 -5.67 -1.25
C LYS A 208 7.57 -6.59 -2.45
N LYS A 209 7.90 -7.87 -2.27
CA LYS A 209 7.72 -8.90 -3.30
C LYS A 209 6.33 -9.51 -3.18
N LEU A 210 5.57 -9.53 -4.28
CA LEU A 210 4.26 -10.16 -4.39
C LEU A 210 4.26 -11.11 -5.59
N GLY A 211 4.28 -12.41 -5.31
CA GLY A 211 4.49 -13.45 -6.32
C GLY A 211 5.84 -13.26 -7.03
N LYS A 212 5.80 -13.06 -8.34
CA LYS A 212 6.98 -12.83 -9.18
C LYS A 212 7.32 -11.35 -9.37
N THR A 213 6.50 -10.44 -8.83
CA THR A 213 6.66 -8.99 -9.03
C THR A 213 7.27 -8.32 -7.81
N LEU A 214 8.21 -7.39 -8.04
CA LEU A 214 8.80 -6.55 -7.01
C LEU A 214 8.15 -5.16 -7.05
N TRP A 215 7.61 -4.72 -5.93
CA TRP A 215 7.01 -3.41 -5.76
C TRP A 215 7.91 -2.53 -4.92
N VAL A 216 8.02 -1.25 -5.28
CA VAL A 216 8.83 -0.27 -4.55
C VAL A 216 7.99 0.95 -4.19
N LEU A 217 8.23 1.51 -3.01
CA LEU A 217 7.62 2.78 -2.61
C LEU A 217 8.38 3.93 -3.25
N ILE A 218 7.67 4.73 -4.05
CA ILE A 218 8.23 5.86 -4.78
C ILE A 218 7.59 7.19 -4.36
N GLU A 219 8.23 8.26 -4.80
CA GLU A 219 7.69 9.61 -4.86
C GLU A 219 7.83 10.15 -6.28
N TYR A 220 6.73 10.69 -6.81
CA TYR A 220 6.67 11.33 -8.12
C TYR A 220 5.71 12.52 -8.03
N SER A 221 6.17 13.72 -8.45
CA SER A 221 5.39 14.96 -8.36
C SER A 221 4.77 15.22 -6.96
N GLY A 222 5.51 14.88 -5.90
CA GLY A 222 5.06 15.01 -4.50
C GLY A 222 4.02 13.97 -4.06
N LYS A 223 3.64 13.02 -4.92
CA LYS A 223 2.73 11.91 -4.57
C LYS A 223 3.54 10.66 -4.25
N ARG A 224 3.15 9.97 -3.18
CA ARG A 224 3.80 8.74 -2.72
C ARG A 224 2.91 7.53 -2.95
N GLY A 225 3.52 6.42 -3.36
CA GLY A 225 2.83 5.15 -3.48
C GLY A 225 3.69 4.05 -4.11
N TRP A 226 3.06 2.90 -4.34
CA TRP A 226 3.70 1.69 -4.79
C TRP A 226 3.60 1.54 -6.31
N VAL A 227 4.73 1.23 -6.94
CA VAL A 227 4.80 0.89 -8.36
C VAL A 227 5.58 -0.41 -8.55
N ASN A 228 5.32 -1.11 -9.65
CA ASN A 228 6.08 -2.30 -10.01
C ASN A 228 7.47 -1.89 -10.53
N LYS A 229 8.52 -2.37 -9.87
CA LYS A 229 9.92 -2.03 -10.16
C LYS A 229 10.35 -2.40 -11.59
N GLY A 230 9.69 -3.37 -12.21
CA GLY A 230 9.96 -3.79 -13.60
C GLY A 230 9.73 -2.68 -14.64
N TYR A 231 8.93 -1.66 -14.31
CA TYR A 231 8.69 -0.50 -15.17
C TYR A 231 9.59 0.71 -14.85
N LEU A 232 10.62 0.54 -14.00
CA LEU A 232 11.52 1.62 -13.62
C LEU A 232 12.98 1.28 -13.95
N THR A 233 13.61 2.13 -14.74
CA THR A 233 15.07 2.08 -15.01
C THR A 233 15.76 3.33 -14.47
N GLY A 234 17.04 3.22 -14.14
CA GLY A 234 17.84 4.38 -13.72
C GLY A 234 17.90 5.43 -14.84
N GLU A 235 17.95 6.70 -14.46
CA GLU A 235 18.20 7.80 -15.40
C GLU A 235 19.65 7.89 -15.85
#